data_AF-A0A7W0QWT5-F1
#
_entry.id   AF-A0A7W0QWT5-F1
#
_cell.length_a   1.000
_cell.length_b   1.000
_cell.length_c   1.000
_cell.angle_alpha   90.00
_cell.angle_beta   90.00
_cell.angle_gamma   90.00
#
_symmetry.space_group_name_H-M   'P 1'
#
loop_
_entity.id
_entity.type
_entity.pdbx_description
1 polymer ?
#
loop_
_entity_poly.entity_id
_entity_poly.type
_entity_poly.pdbx_seq_one_letter_code
_entity_poly.pdbx_strand_id
1 'polypeptide(L)'
;MLVPLQEHWDTDLRSGDPLGFPGYADKLAGLDHESVHTGLAEGFVLIEGDWDVIGGSMGLVHGEKVVRAFDRATEARLPVVAVTRSGGARMQEGMVSLVQLARTAAASRRHAAAGLLSVSVHRSPTTGGVFASYGSLSDLRVAEAGATLGFAGPRVIEATTGIELGEGSHGAESAMAAHLVDAVVGSEELLAWVEGALGQRTVALRAYRPPTPVRSGPTVPAGTGDAWAEVAAARAMGRPTGIHVAAAATTSWTELGEGTDPALRTALATLGGRRVVA
;
A
#
# COMPACT_ATOMS: atom_id res chain seq x y z
N MET A 1 -5.27 15.27 0.35
CA MET A 1 -6.43 14.37 0.28
C MET A 1 -6.41 13.58 -1.01
N LEU A 2 -6.39 12.25 -0.92
CA LEU A 2 -6.48 11.35 -2.08
C LEU A 2 -7.88 11.39 -2.70
N VAL A 3 -8.91 11.43 -1.85
CA VAL A 3 -10.33 11.56 -2.21
C VAL A 3 -11.05 12.26 -1.05
N PRO A 4 -12.12 13.03 -1.27
CA PRO A 4 -12.92 13.60 -0.17
C PRO A 4 -13.51 12.52 0.75
N LEU A 5 -13.59 12.82 2.04
CA LEU A 5 -14.32 12.02 3.02
C LEU A 5 -15.81 12.37 3.00
N GLN A 6 -16.67 11.36 3.03
CA GLN A 6 -18.11 11.52 3.25
C GLN A 6 -18.42 11.78 4.72
N GLU A 7 -17.61 11.19 5.61
CA GLU A 7 -17.72 11.37 7.05
C GLU A 7 -16.30 11.48 7.64
N HIS A 8 -16.06 12.53 8.44
CA HIS A 8 -14.82 12.69 9.19
C HIS A 8 -14.97 12.12 10.60
N TRP A 9 -13.95 11.42 11.09
CA TRP A 9 -13.96 10.79 12.41
C TRP A 9 -12.93 11.38 13.37
N ASP A 10 -13.28 11.34 14.66
CA ASP A 10 -12.42 11.74 15.78
C ASP A 10 -11.80 13.14 15.58
N THR A 11 -12.59 14.07 15.02
CA THR A 11 -12.16 15.45 14.68
C THR A 11 -11.96 16.34 15.90
N ASP A 12 -12.42 15.90 17.07
CA ASP A 12 -12.34 16.55 18.37
C ASP A 12 -11.08 16.16 19.16
N LEU A 13 -10.40 15.07 18.79
CA LEU A 13 -9.19 14.65 19.49
C LEU A 13 -8.03 15.63 19.26
N ARG A 14 -7.29 15.95 20.32
CA ARG A 14 -6.13 16.85 20.30
C ARG A 14 -4.96 16.26 21.06
N SER A 15 -3.75 16.40 20.52
CA SER A 15 -2.53 15.96 21.20
C SER A 15 -2.19 16.88 22.37
N GLY A 16 -1.63 16.28 23.42
CA GLY A 16 -1.07 16.98 24.57
C GLY A 16 0.45 16.87 24.62
N ASP A 17 1.05 17.45 25.64
CA ASP A 17 2.49 17.36 25.90
C ASP A 17 2.77 16.43 27.10
N PRO A 18 2.82 15.09 26.89
CA PRO A 18 2.98 14.14 28.00
C PRO A 18 4.36 14.18 28.66
N LEU A 19 5.36 14.81 28.02
CA LEU A 19 6.74 14.84 28.49
C LEU A 19 7.20 16.23 28.94
N GLY A 20 6.38 17.27 28.77
CA GLY A 20 6.79 18.65 29.00
C GLY A 20 7.93 19.07 28.06
N PHE A 21 7.90 18.63 26.81
CA PHE A 21 9.00 18.83 25.86
C PHE A 21 9.15 20.33 25.52
N PRO A 22 10.37 20.90 25.59
CA PRO A 22 10.58 22.33 25.38
C PRO A 22 9.99 22.86 24.06
N GLY A 23 9.09 23.85 24.17
CA GLY A 23 8.43 24.49 23.03
C GLY A 23 7.40 23.62 22.30
N TYR A 24 7.06 22.43 22.81
CA TYR A 24 6.08 21.56 22.16
C TYR A 24 4.64 22.03 22.42
N ALA A 25 4.32 22.45 23.64
CA ALA A 25 3.02 23.03 23.97
C ALA A 25 2.65 24.22 23.05
N ASP A 26 3.60 25.11 22.76
CA ASP A 26 3.38 26.25 21.85
C ASP A 26 3.13 25.78 20.40
N LYS A 27 3.85 24.75 19.95
CA LYS A 27 3.60 24.13 18.64
C LYS A 27 2.21 23.52 18.58
N LEU A 28 1.76 22.83 19.64
CA LEU A 28 0.42 22.24 19.71
C LEU A 28 -0.68 23.30 19.72
N ALA A 29 -0.48 24.42 20.41
CA ALA A 29 -1.45 25.51 20.48
C ALA A 29 -1.74 26.15 19.10
N GLY A 30 -0.79 26.07 18.16
CA GLY A 30 -0.95 26.55 16.79
C GLY A 30 -1.63 25.58 15.84
N LEU A 31 -2.03 24.39 16.31
CA LEU A 31 -2.63 23.35 15.48
C LEU A 31 -4.12 23.18 15.79
N ASP A 32 -4.94 23.15 14.74
CA ASP A 32 -6.38 22.94 14.84
C ASP A 32 -6.79 21.47 14.67
N HIS A 33 -5.86 20.60 14.23
CA HIS A 33 -6.07 19.16 14.05
C HIS A 33 -4.77 18.35 14.24
N GLU A 34 -4.90 17.03 14.24
CA GLU A 34 -3.78 16.08 14.32
C GLU A 34 -3.26 15.70 12.92
N SER A 35 -2.02 15.24 12.82
CA SER A 35 -1.29 14.83 11.62
C SER A 35 -1.85 13.61 10.86
N VAL A 36 -3.11 13.28 11.09
CA VAL A 36 -3.86 12.27 10.35
C VAL A 36 -5.34 12.62 10.29
N HIS A 37 -5.89 12.50 9.09
CA HIS A 37 -7.33 12.55 8.82
C HIS A 37 -7.84 11.11 8.68
N THR A 38 -8.96 10.81 9.32
CA THR A 38 -9.57 9.48 9.30
C THR A 38 -11.06 9.62 9.04
N GLY A 39 -11.64 8.70 8.28
CA GLY A 39 -13.06 8.77 7.97
C GLY A 39 -13.53 7.74 6.94
N LEU A 40 -14.80 7.86 6.58
CA LEU A 40 -15.41 7.08 5.52
C LEU A 40 -15.29 7.82 4.18
N ALA A 41 -14.70 7.16 3.20
CA ALA A 41 -14.78 7.54 1.79
C ALA A 41 -15.79 6.62 1.07
N GLU A 42 -15.97 6.80 -0.24
CA GLU A 42 -16.91 5.97 -1.02
C GLU A 42 -16.46 4.49 -1.05
N GLY A 43 -17.06 3.68 -0.17
CA GLY A 43 -16.86 2.23 -0.11
C GLY A 43 -15.62 1.75 0.64
N PHE A 44 -14.87 2.62 1.30
CA PHE A 44 -13.70 2.25 2.10
C PHE A 44 -13.41 3.26 3.22
N VAL A 45 -12.67 2.84 4.24
CA VAL A 45 -12.16 3.74 5.30
C VAL A 45 -10.82 4.32 4.85
N LEU A 46 -10.69 5.64 4.92
CA LEU A 46 -9.46 6.35 4.57
C LEU A 46 -8.73 6.80 5.84
N ILE A 47 -7.42 6.57 5.85
CA ILE A 47 -6.46 7.07 6.84
C ILE A 47 -5.43 7.88 6.04
N GLU A 48 -5.40 9.20 6.18
CA GLU A 48 -4.49 10.04 5.40
C GLU A 48 -3.63 10.93 6.30
N GLY A 49 -2.32 10.72 6.23
CA GLY A 49 -1.34 11.51 6.97
C GLY A 49 -1.24 12.94 6.44
N ASP A 50 -1.13 13.89 7.35
CA ASP A 50 -0.97 15.30 7.06
C ASP A 50 0.44 15.77 7.42
N TRP A 51 1.26 16.01 6.39
CA TRP A 51 2.64 16.43 6.55
C TRP A 51 2.80 17.80 7.21
N ASP A 52 1.84 18.70 6.98
CA ASP A 52 1.96 20.09 7.42
C ASP A 52 1.81 20.20 8.94
N VAL A 53 1.24 19.15 9.57
CA VAL A 53 1.20 18.98 11.02
C VAL A 53 2.42 18.21 11.52
N ILE A 54 3.44 18.95 11.96
CA ILE A 54 4.67 18.42 12.60
C ILE A 54 5.31 17.30 11.75
N GLY A 55 5.40 17.51 10.43
CA GLY A 55 6.03 16.56 9.50
C GLY A 55 5.29 15.24 9.37
N GLY A 56 3.97 15.23 9.57
CA GLY A 56 3.16 14.01 9.52
C GLY A 56 3.50 13.01 10.62
N SER A 57 4.26 13.42 11.64
CA SER A 57 4.79 12.50 12.66
C SER A 57 3.65 11.87 13.46
N MET A 58 3.76 10.58 13.73
CA MET A 58 2.77 9.85 14.53
C MET A 58 3.02 10.08 16.01
N GLY A 59 2.14 10.85 16.66
CA GLY A 59 2.02 10.96 18.11
C GLY A 59 0.95 10.03 18.68
N LEU A 60 0.59 10.21 19.96
CA LEU A 60 -0.44 9.45 20.67
C LEU A 60 -1.78 9.52 19.94
N VAL A 61 -2.27 10.73 19.66
CA VAL A 61 -3.59 10.91 19.05
C VAL A 61 -3.59 10.44 17.61
N HIS A 62 -2.52 10.66 16.86
CA HIS A 62 -2.38 10.08 15.52
C HIS A 62 -2.54 8.55 15.57
N GLY A 63 -1.77 7.87 16.43
CA GLY A 63 -1.85 6.42 16.59
C GLY A 63 -3.23 5.94 17.02
N GLU A 64 -3.86 6.63 17.96
CA GLU A 64 -5.22 6.34 18.41
C GLU A 64 -6.24 6.44 17.28
N LYS A 65 -6.20 7.51 16.47
CA LYS A 65 -7.10 7.68 15.31
C LYS A 65 -6.92 6.55 14.29
N VAL A 66 -5.68 6.17 13.99
CA VAL A 66 -5.38 5.04 13.09
C VAL A 66 -5.96 3.73 13.64
N VAL A 67 -5.77 3.44 14.93
CA VAL A 67 -6.34 2.24 15.58
C VAL A 67 -7.86 2.23 15.48
N ARG A 68 -8.51 3.34 15.83
CA ARG A 68 -9.98 3.47 15.74
C ARG A 68 -10.49 3.30 14.31
N ALA A 69 -9.79 3.86 13.32
CA ALA A 69 -10.16 3.71 11.92
C ALA A 69 -10.11 2.24 11.47
N PHE A 70 -9.05 1.50 11.80
CA PHE A 70 -8.98 0.05 11.54
C PHE A 70 -10.08 -0.73 12.26
N ASP A 71 -10.37 -0.39 13.52
CA ASP A 71 -11.38 -1.09 14.31
C ASP A 71 -12.79 -0.87 13.74
N ARG A 72 -13.17 0.38 13.45
CA ARG A 72 -14.43 0.71 12.77
C ARG A 72 -14.53 0.07 11.39
N ALA A 73 -13.44 0.08 10.61
CA ALA A 73 -13.40 -0.59 9.30
C ALA A 73 -13.64 -2.10 9.43
N THR A 74 -13.04 -2.73 10.45
CA THR A 74 -13.18 -4.16 10.72
C THR A 74 -14.63 -4.51 11.10
N GLU A 75 -15.23 -3.73 12.00
CA GLU A 75 -16.63 -3.89 12.42
C GLU A 75 -17.60 -3.71 11.24
N ALA A 76 -17.36 -2.68 10.41
CA ALA A 76 -18.16 -2.40 9.22
C ALA A 76 -17.86 -3.33 8.04
N ARG A 77 -16.86 -4.22 8.15
CA ARG A 77 -16.33 -5.06 7.06
C ARG A 77 -15.95 -4.28 5.80
N LEU A 78 -15.43 -3.07 5.98
CA LEU A 78 -14.96 -2.20 4.90
C LEU A 78 -13.45 -2.34 4.72
N PRO A 79 -12.92 -2.22 3.48
CA PRO A 79 -11.49 -2.15 3.28
C PRO A 79 -10.90 -0.84 3.83
N VAL A 80 -9.60 -0.84 4.10
CA VAL A 80 -8.84 0.34 4.57
C VAL A 80 -7.86 0.81 3.50
N VAL A 81 -7.82 2.12 3.27
CA VAL A 81 -6.79 2.77 2.46
C VAL A 81 -5.97 3.71 3.36
N ALA A 82 -4.68 3.45 3.49
CA ALA A 82 -3.75 4.24 4.28
C ALA A 82 -2.84 5.07 3.36
N VAL A 83 -3.09 6.36 3.25
CA VAL A 83 -2.23 7.31 2.54
C VAL A 83 -1.20 7.86 3.51
N THR A 84 0.04 7.43 3.37
CA THR A 84 1.11 7.81 4.31
C THR A 84 1.96 8.94 3.74
N ARG A 85 2.20 9.94 4.57
CA ARG A 85 3.21 11.00 4.36
C ARG A 85 3.69 11.43 5.74
N SER A 86 4.82 10.89 6.18
CA SER A 86 5.29 11.01 7.56
C SER A 86 6.80 10.87 7.68
N GLY A 87 7.38 11.66 8.59
CA GLY A 87 8.76 11.50 9.05
C GLY A 87 8.96 10.39 10.10
N GLY A 88 7.90 9.72 10.53
CA GLY A 88 7.94 8.62 11.49
C GLY A 88 7.32 8.95 12.85
N ALA A 89 7.91 8.44 13.93
CA ALA A 89 7.40 8.64 15.29
C ALA A 89 7.63 10.08 15.76
N ARG A 90 6.65 10.66 16.45
CA ARG A 90 6.78 12.00 17.05
C ARG A 90 7.69 11.97 18.27
N MET A 91 8.90 12.51 18.12
CA MET A 91 9.93 12.48 19.17
C MET A 91 9.53 13.25 20.42
N GLN A 92 8.73 14.31 20.29
CA GLN A 92 8.29 15.15 21.40
C GLN A 92 7.43 14.38 22.41
N GLU A 93 6.79 13.29 21.98
CA GLU A 93 5.98 12.42 22.85
C GLU A 93 6.73 11.14 23.26
N GLY A 94 7.97 10.94 22.80
CA GLY A 94 8.87 9.85 23.17
C GLY A 94 8.23 8.45 23.11
N MET A 95 8.29 7.71 24.22
CA MET A 95 7.79 6.34 24.30
C MET A 95 6.28 6.22 24.04
N VAL A 96 5.50 7.26 24.36
CA VAL A 96 4.05 7.27 24.13
C VAL A 96 3.75 7.17 22.63
N SER A 97 4.52 7.90 21.83
CA SER A 97 4.50 7.86 20.37
C SER A 97 5.06 6.54 19.84
N LEU A 98 6.15 6.02 20.40
CA LEU A 98 6.74 4.74 19.97
C LEU A 98 5.77 3.56 20.14
N VAL A 99 5.03 3.50 21.26
CA VAL A 99 4.04 2.44 21.50
C VAL A 99 2.93 2.43 20.44
N GLN A 100 2.64 3.57 19.80
CA GLN A 100 1.64 3.61 18.73
C GLN A 100 2.01 2.75 17.52
N LEU A 101 3.30 2.51 17.26
CA LEU A 101 3.74 1.60 16.19
C LEU A 101 3.16 0.20 16.42
N ALA A 102 3.28 -0.31 17.65
CA ALA A 102 2.76 -1.62 18.01
C ALA A 102 1.23 -1.65 17.99
N ARG A 103 0.58 -0.57 18.44
CA ARG A 103 -0.90 -0.48 18.47
C ARG A 103 -1.50 -0.47 17.06
N THR A 104 -0.97 0.35 16.16
CA THR A 104 -1.45 0.45 14.77
C THR A 104 -1.15 -0.84 14.00
N ALA A 105 0.02 -1.44 14.20
CA ALA A 105 0.35 -2.76 13.66
C ALA A 105 -0.62 -3.84 14.15
N ALA A 106 -0.97 -3.84 15.44
CA ALA A 106 -1.93 -4.80 15.99
C ALA A 106 -3.34 -4.61 15.42
N ALA A 107 -3.79 -3.36 15.23
CA ALA A 107 -5.08 -3.06 14.61
C ALA A 107 -5.13 -3.50 13.14
N SER A 108 -4.11 -3.16 12.35
CA SER A 108 -3.94 -3.63 10.97
C SER A 108 -3.94 -5.16 10.88
N ARG A 109 -3.23 -5.86 11.79
CA ARG A 109 -3.25 -7.33 11.83
C ARG A 109 -4.61 -7.92 12.18
N ARG A 110 -5.38 -7.30 13.08
CA ARG A 110 -6.76 -7.75 13.39
C ARG A 110 -7.67 -7.58 12.17
N HIS A 111 -7.52 -6.48 11.43
CA HIS A 111 -8.24 -6.25 10.19
C HIS A 111 -7.94 -7.32 9.14
N ALA A 112 -6.66 -7.60 8.89
CA ALA A 112 -6.22 -8.67 7.98
C ALA A 112 -6.73 -10.05 8.43
N ALA A 113 -6.69 -10.35 9.73
CA ALA A 113 -7.21 -11.61 10.27
C ALA A 113 -8.73 -11.78 10.08
N ALA A 114 -9.49 -10.69 9.89
CA ALA A 114 -10.91 -10.73 9.53
C ALA A 114 -11.16 -10.95 8.03
N GLY A 115 -10.09 -11.11 7.24
CA GLY A 115 -10.13 -11.32 5.78
C GLY A 115 -10.51 -10.05 5.01
N LEU A 116 -10.17 -8.88 5.54
CA LEU A 116 -10.50 -7.58 4.96
C LEU A 116 -9.26 -6.94 4.34
N LEU A 117 -9.45 -6.32 3.18
CA LEU A 117 -8.38 -5.75 2.36
C LEU A 117 -7.90 -4.41 2.94
N SER A 118 -6.58 -4.26 3.00
CA SER A 118 -5.90 -3.02 3.30
C SER A 118 -4.93 -2.63 2.19
N VAL A 119 -4.95 -1.36 1.81
CA VAL A 119 -4.10 -0.80 0.75
C VAL A 119 -3.32 0.38 1.31
N SER A 120 -2.01 0.42 1.10
CA SER A 120 -1.19 1.58 1.44
C SER A 120 -0.81 2.37 0.20
N VAL A 121 -0.91 3.68 0.30
CA VAL A 121 -0.45 4.66 -0.69
C VAL A 121 0.68 5.46 -0.06
N HIS A 122 1.90 5.23 -0.51
CA HIS A 122 3.07 5.89 0.03
C HIS A 122 3.42 7.15 -0.75
N ARG A 123 3.33 8.31 -0.08
CA ARG A 123 3.77 9.61 -0.60
C ARG A 123 5.06 10.06 0.07
N SER A 124 5.68 11.10 -0.49
CA SER A 124 6.99 11.57 -0.04
C SER A 124 6.93 12.58 1.12
N PRO A 125 7.69 12.37 2.21
CA PRO A 125 8.37 11.13 2.60
C PRO A 125 7.41 10.20 3.36
N THR A 126 7.69 8.89 3.37
CA THR A 126 7.11 7.94 4.34
C THR A 126 8.24 7.15 4.97
N THR A 127 8.61 7.51 6.19
CA THR A 127 9.74 6.89 6.89
C THR A 127 9.43 6.46 8.32
N GLY A 128 10.39 5.77 8.94
CA GLY A 128 10.37 5.50 10.38
C GLY A 128 9.22 4.61 10.81
N GLY A 129 8.63 4.96 11.96
CA GLY A 129 7.60 4.15 12.59
C GLY A 129 6.31 4.01 11.79
N VAL A 130 5.95 4.99 10.96
CA VAL A 130 4.76 4.88 10.10
C VAL A 130 5.00 3.86 8.99
N PHE A 131 6.16 3.92 8.32
CA PHE A 131 6.55 2.90 7.34
C PHE A 131 6.58 1.51 8.00
N ALA A 132 7.30 1.35 9.11
CA ALA A 132 7.44 0.06 9.81
C ALA A 132 6.20 -0.43 10.59
N SER A 133 5.05 0.23 10.49
CA SER A 133 3.80 -0.20 11.11
C SER A 133 2.69 -0.34 10.07
N TYR A 134 1.55 0.32 10.26
CA TYR A 134 0.40 0.20 9.37
C TYR A 134 0.68 0.65 7.92
N GLY A 135 1.72 1.46 7.70
CA GLY A 135 2.18 1.83 6.37
C GLY A 135 2.60 0.60 5.55
N SER A 136 3.49 -0.24 6.07
CA SER A 136 3.97 -1.43 5.33
C SER A 136 3.26 -2.72 5.71
N LEU A 137 2.32 -2.74 6.66
CA LEU A 137 1.56 -3.95 7.06
C LEU A 137 0.23 -4.12 6.31
N SER A 138 0.10 -3.53 5.12
CA SER A 138 -1.06 -3.68 4.24
C SER A 138 -0.97 -4.88 3.31
N ASP A 139 -2.06 -5.23 2.63
CA ASP A 139 -2.05 -6.32 1.64
C ASP A 139 -1.41 -5.86 0.33
N LEU A 140 -1.68 -4.62 -0.09
CA LEU A 140 -1.18 -4.01 -1.32
C LEU A 140 -0.58 -2.64 -1.04
N ARG A 141 0.56 -2.33 -1.67
CA ARG A 141 1.33 -1.11 -1.44
C ARG A 141 1.65 -0.46 -2.78
N VAL A 142 1.18 0.77 -2.99
CA VAL A 142 1.58 1.60 -4.12
C VAL A 142 2.36 2.81 -3.64
N ALA A 143 3.41 3.18 -4.36
CA ALA A 143 4.18 4.38 -4.10
C ALA A 143 3.99 5.42 -5.20
N GLU A 144 4.00 6.69 -4.80
CA GLU A 144 4.16 7.81 -5.72
C GLU A 144 5.58 7.80 -6.31
N ALA A 145 5.70 7.95 -7.63
CA ALA A 145 6.99 8.00 -8.33
C ALA A 145 7.93 9.05 -7.71
N GLY A 146 9.19 8.68 -7.50
CA GLY A 146 10.19 9.52 -6.82
C GLY A 146 9.97 9.75 -5.32
N ALA A 147 8.97 9.12 -4.68
CA ALA A 147 8.76 9.28 -3.24
C ALA A 147 9.90 8.66 -2.42
N THR A 148 10.25 9.29 -1.29
CA THR A 148 11.26 8.75 -0.37
C THR A 148 10.61 7.84 0.68
N LEU A 149 10.99 6.58 0.70
CA LEU A 149 10.43 5.50 1.52
C LEU A 149 11.52 4.72 2.25
N GLY A 150 11.25 4.33 3.49
CA GLY A 150 12.11 3.37 4.20
C GLY A 150 12.08 3.52 5.71
N PHE A 151 12.63 2.52 6.41
CA PHE A 151 12.66 2.56 7.87
C PHE A 151 13.48 3.73 8.41
N ALA A 152 14.69 3.93 7.88
CA ALA A 152 15.50 5.11 8.17
C ALA A 152 15.53 6.01 6.93
N GLY A 153 15.43 7.33 7.13
CA GLY A 153 15.63 8.28 6.04
C GLY A 153 17.10 8.32 5.61
N PRO A 154 17.39 8.70 4.35
CA PRO A 154 18.76 8.73 3.82
C PRO A 154 19.71 9.55 4.70
N ARG A 155 19.27 10.72 5.17
CA ARG A 155 20.01 11.60 6.09
C ARG A 155 20.40 10.92 7.40
N VAL A 156 19.54 10.05 7.93
CA VAL A 156 19.81 9.33 9.18
C VAL A 156 20.92 8.30 8.94
N ILE A 157 20.87 7.58 7.83
CA ILE A 157 21.88 6.58 7.50
C ILE A 157 23.24 7.24 7.24
N GLU A 158 23.27 8.32 6.46
CA GLU A 158 24.51 9.06 6.18
C GLU A 158 25.13 9.60 7.47
N ALA A 159 24.33 10.20 8.34
CA ALA A 159 24.81 10.74 9.62
C ALA A 159 25.33 9.66 10.58
N THR A 160 24.81 8.43 10.51
CA THR A 160 25.16 7.36 11.45
C THR A 160 26.29 6.47 10.93
N THR A 161 26.39 6.30 9.61
CA THR A 161 27.38 5.41 8.98
C THR A 161 28.58 6.16 8.38
N GLY A 162 28.42 7.46 8.07
CA GLY A 162 29.42 8.24 7.34
C GLY A 162 29.56 7.88 5.86
N ILE A 163 28.66 7.04 5.33
CA ILE A 163 28.64 6.62 3.94
C ILE A 163 27.64 7.48 3.18
N GLU A 164 28.10 8.16 2.11
CA GLU A 164 27.22 8.84 1.18
C GLU A 164 26.36 7.82 0.42
N LEU A 165 25.06 8.06 0.36
CA LEU A 165 24.15 7.17 -0.35
C LEU A 165 24.08 7.56 -1.83
N GLY A 166 24.01 6.55 -2.70
CA GLY A 166 23.84 6.76 -4.13
C GLY A 166 22.53 7.46 -4.48
N GLU A 167 22.50 8.10 -5.65
CA GLU A 167 21.32 8.75 -6.20
C GLU A 167 20.15 7.74 -6.31
N GLY A 168 18.96 8.15 -5.88
CA GLY A 168 17.77 7.28 -5.86
C GLY A 168 17.73 6.26 -4.71
N SER A 169 18.68 6.27 -3.76
CA SER A 169 18.54 5.49 -2.54
C SER A 169 17.26 5.86 -1.80
N HIS A 170 16.54 4.86 -1.27
CA HIS A 170 15.26 5.07 -0.58
C HIS A 170 14.16 5.68 -1.46
N GLY A 171 14.35 5.77 -2.78
CA GLY A 171 13.29 6.17 -3.71
C GLY A 171 12.25 5.06 -3.90
N ALA A 172 11.06 5.42 -4.36
CA ALA A 172 9.97 4.49 -4.67
C ALA A 172 10.42 3.39 -5.65
N GLU A 173 11.26 3.74 -6.62
CA GLU A 173 11.85 2.81 -7.60
C GLU A 173 12.80 1.81 -6.93
N SER A 174 13.60 2.26 -5.95
CA SER A 174 14.45 1.36 -5.16
C SER A 174 13.63 0.45 -4.25
N ALA A 175 12.57 0.99 -3.64
CA ALA A 175 11.62 0.23 -2.83
C ALA A 175 10.91 -0.84 -3.67
N MET A 176 10.54 -0.52 -4.92
CA MET A 176 9.97 -1.45 -5.88
C MET A 176 10.97 -2.56 -6.25
N ALA A 177 12.22 -2.20 -6.57
CA ALA A 177 13.27 -3.16 -6.89
C ALA A 177 13.60 -4.09 -5.72
N ALA A 178 13.36 -3.64 -4.48
CA ALA A 178 13.52 -4.42 -3.26
C ALA A 178 12.23 -5.12 -2.78
N HIS A 179 11.15 -5.08 -3.58
CA HIS A 179 9.84 -5.67 -3.25
C HIS A 179 9.21 -5.15 -1.95
N LEU A 180 9.49 -3.90 -1.59
CA LEU A 180 8.86 -3.21 -0.46
C LEU A 180 7.51 -2.59 -0.83
N VAL A 181 7.25 -2.41 -2.13
CA VAL A 181 5.98 -1.94 -2.71
C VAL A 181 5.62 -2.79 -3.93
N ASP A 182 4.34 -2.83 -4.29
CA ASP A 182 3.79 -3.61 -5.40
C ASP A 182 3.69 -2.81 -6.70
N ALA A 183 3.66 -1.47 -6.60
CA ALA A 183 3.58 -0.57 -7.74
C ALA A 183 4.21 0.79 -7.46
N VAL A 184 4.68 1.44 -8.53
CA VAL A 184 5.10 2.84 -8.54
C VAL A 184 4.35 3.53 -9.68
N VAL A 185 3.60 4.58 -9.37
CA VAL A 185 2.78 5.30 -10.35
C VAL A 185 2.87 6.81 -10.14
N GLY A 186 2.49 7.60 -11.15
CA GLY A 186 2.39 9.06 -11.00
C GLY A 186 1.29 9.46 -10.02
N SER A 187 1.40 10.66 -9.43
CA SER A 187 0.43 11.17 -8.45
C SER A 187 -1.03 11.12 -8.95
N GLU A 188 -1.24 11.42 -10.24
CA GLU A 188 -2.55 11.41 -10.90
C GLU A 188 -3.12 9.99 -11.10
N GLU A 189 -2.27 8.96 -11.09
CA GLU A 189 -2.67 7.56 -11.28
C GLU A 189 -3.00 6.86 -9.94
N LEU A 190 -2.63 7.44 -8.79
CA LEU A 190 -2.76 6.79 -7.47
C LEU A 190 -4.21 6.41 -7.14
N LEU A 191 -5.16 7.32 -7.34
CA LEU A 191 -6.56 7.04 -7.03
C LEU A 191 -7.12 5.93 -7.92
N ALA A 192 -6.86 6.01 -9.24
CA ALA A 192 -7.30 4.97 -10.17
C ALA A 192 -6.69 3.60 -9.82
N TRP A 193 -5.43 3.56 -9.38
CA TRP A 193 -4.79 2.34 -8.91
C TRP A 193 -5.47 1.79 -7.66
N VAL A 194 -5.78 2.63 -6.67
CA VAL A 194 -6.52 2.23 -5.45
C VAL A 194 -7.91 1.71 -5.80
N GLU A 195 -8.67 2.41 -6.64
CA GLU A 195 -9.99 1.95 -7.10
C GLU A 195 -9.92 0.60 -7.81
N GLY A 196 -8.86 0.34 -8.58
CA GLY A 196 -8.61 -0.95 -9.20
C GLY A 196 -8.27 -2.04 -8.20
N ALA A 197 -7.46 -1.72 -7.18
CA ALA A 197 -7.10 -2.63 -6.10
C ALA A 197 -8.33 -3.04 -5.28
N LEU A 198 -9.19 -2.07 -4.97
CA LEU A 198 -10.47 -2.28 -4.29
C LEU A 198 -11.53 -2.96 -5.18
N GLY A 199 -11.29 -3.08 -6.49
CA GLY A 199 -12.25 -3.63 -7.44
C GLY A 199 -13.43 -2.71 -7.76
N GLN A 200 -13.36 -1.44 -7.38
CA GLN A 200 -14.34 -0.41 -7.71
C GLN A 200 -14.25 0.02 -9.18
N ARG A 201 -13.07 -0.12 -9.79
CA ARG A 201 -12.83 0.20 -11.20
C ARG A 201 -12.11 -0.94 -11.91
N THR A 202 -12.55 -1.28 -13.12
CA THR A 202 -11.82 -2.24 -13.97
C THR A 202 -10.67 -1.52 -14.67
N VAL A 203 -9.56 -1.38 -13.97
CA VAL A 203 -8.28 -0.93 -14.52
C VAL A 203 -7.24 -2.02 -14.35
N ALA A 204 -6.34 -2.16 -15.31
CA ALA A 204 -5.14 -2.95 -15.09
C ALA A 204 -4.29 -2.21 -14.06
N LEU A 205 -3.96 -2.83 -12.92
CA LEU A 205 -3.00 -2.20 -12.02
C LEU A 205 -1.65 -2.23 -12.69
N ARG A 206 -1.04 -1.05 -12.76
CA ARG A 206 0.30 -0.88 -13.30
C ARG A 206 1.29 -1.45 -12.29
N ALA A 207 1.59 -2.73 -12.41
CA ALA A 207 2.76 -3.32 -11.80
C ALA A 207 3.98 -3.00 -12.68
N TYR A 208 5.18 -2.93 -12.12
CA TYR A 208 6.41 -2.66 -12.89
C TYR A 208 6.78 -3.80 -13.86
N ARG A 209 6.06 -4.93 -13.85
CA ARG A 209 6.16 -5.93 -14.92
C ARG A 209 5.20 -5.53 -16.05
N PRO A 210 5.61 -5.53 -17.33
CA PRO A 210 4.64 -5.43 -18.41
C PRO A 210 3.55 -6.47 -18.15
N PRO A 211 2.26 -6.11 -18.28
CA PRO A 211 1.19 -7.09 -18.11
C PRO A 211 1.59 -8.29 -18.96
N THR A 212 1.56 -9.49 -18.37
CA THR A 212 1.62 -10.71 -19.18
C THR A 212 0.61 -10.47 -20.28
N PRO A 213 1.03 -10.37 -21.56
CA PRO A 213 0.11 -9.92 -22.60
C PRO A 213 -1.10 -10.82 -22.48
N VAL A 214 -2.26 -10.20 -22.25
CA VAL A 214 -3.54 -10.91 -22.28
C VAL A 214 -3.64 -11.37 -23.72
N ARG A 215 -3.07 -12.55 -23.99
CA ARG A 215 -3.23 -13.19 -25.28
C ARG A 215 -4.73 -13.40 -25.40
N SER A 216 -5.27 -13.03 -26.56
CA SER A 216 -6.56 -13.54 -27.00
C SER A 216 -6.65 -15.01 -26.61
N GLY A 217 -7.79 -15.41 -26.03
CA GLY A 217 -7.98 -16.74 -25.46
C GLY A 217 -7.38 -17.81 -26.38
N PRO A 218 -6.66 -18.81 -25.83
CA PRO A 218 -5.88 -19.73 -26.63
C PRO A 218 -6.76 -20.28 -27.76
N THR A 219 -6.42 -19.98 -29.01
CA THR A 219 -6.95 -20.72 -30.13
C THR A 219 -6.45 -22.14 -29.94
N VAL A 220 -7.33 -23.05 -29.57
CA VAL A 220 -7.01 -24.48 -29.55
C VAL A 220 -6.64 -24.81 -31.00
N PRO A 221 -5.37 -25.11 -31.31
CA PRO A 221 -5.00 -25.48 -32.66
C PRO A 221 -5.79 -26.75 -33.00
N ALA A 222 -6.34 -26.82 -34.22
CA ALA A 222 -6.92 -28.07 -34.69
C ALA A 222 -5.84 -29.16 -34.60
N GLY A 223 -6.21 -30.33 -34.07
CA GLY A 223 -5.28 -31.44 -33.89
C GLY A 223 -4.56 -31.76 -35.19
N THR A 224 -3.24 -31.87 -35.11
CA THR A 224 -2.36 -32.11 -36.27
C THR A 224 -2.52 -33.51 -36.86
N GLY A 225 -3.15 -34.43 -36.12
CA GLY A 225 -3.31 -35.83 -36.49
C GLY A 225 -2.03 -36.67 -36.32
N ASP A 226 -0.90 -36.04 -35.99
CA ASP A 226 0.39 -36.68 -35.70
C ASP A 226 0.71 -36.56 -34.20
N ALA A 227 0.82 -37.70 -33.53
CA ALA A 227 1.13 -37.76 -32.11
C ALA A 227 2.47 -37.09 -31.76
N TRP A 228 3.48 -37.15 -32.65
CA TRP A 228 4.77 -36.52 -32.39
C TRP A 228 4.70 -35.00 -32.54
N ALA A 229 3.98 -34.50 -33.55
CA ALA A 229 3.71 -33.07 -33.72
C ALA A 229 2.98 -32.47 -32.51
N GLU A 230 2.00 -33.18 -31.92
CA GLU A 230 1.32 -32.75 -30.69
C GLU A 230 2.30 -32.65 -29.50
N VAL A 231 3.18 -33.64 -29.33
CA VAL A 231 4.20 -33.63 -28.26
C VAL A 231 5.19 -32.47 -28.46
N ALA A 232 5.62 -32.22 -29.69
CA ALA A 232 6.51 -31.11 -30.02
C ALA A 232 5.85 -29.75 -29.73
N ALA A 233 4.58 -29.57 -30.11
CA ALA A 233 3.81 -28.37 -29.83
C ALA A 233 3.61 -28.14 -28.32
N ALA A 234 3.29 -29.19 -27.56
CA ALA A 234 3.12 -29.12 -26.12
C ALA A 234 4.42 -28.84 -25.34
N ARG A 235 5.59 -28.97 -25.99
CA ARG A 235 6.92 -28.67 -25.42
C ARG A 235 7.53 -27.37 -25.94
N ALA A 236 6.90 -26.71 -26.91
CA ALA A 236 7.41 -25.48 -27.48
C ALA A 236 7.49 -24.36 -26.41
N MET A 237 8.55 -23.55 -26.47
CA MET A 237 8.75 -22.41 -25.57
C MET A 237 7.60 -21.39 -25.60
N GLY A 238 6.89 -21.27 -26.73
CA GLY A 238 5.78 -20.34 -26.91
C GLY A 238 4.39 -20.88 -26.56
N ARG A 239 4.30 -22.08 -25.98
CA ARG A 239 3.02 -22.76 -25.68
C ARG A 239 2.17 -21.98 -24.67
N PRO A 240 0.82 -22.08 -24.75
CA PRO A 240 -0.05 -21.62 -23.68
C PRO A 240 0.33 -22.29 -22.34
N THR A 241 0.23 -21.54 -21.26
CA THR A 241 0.51 -21.98 -19.89
C THR A 241 -0.78 -21.88 -19.07
N GLY A 242 -0.79 -22.42 -17.85
CA GLY A 242 -1.93 -22.29 -16.94
C GLY A 242 -2.38 -20.83 -16.76
N ILE A 243 -1.42 -19.89 -16.70
CA ILE A 243 -1.69 -18.44 -16.66
C ILE A 243 -2.44 -17.94 -17.89
N HIS A 244 -2.08 -18.41 -19.09
CA HIS A 244 -2.78 -17.97 -20.30
C HIS A 244 -4.25 -18.40 -20.27
N VAL A 245 -4.53 -19.60 -19.74
CA VAL A 245 -5.89 -20.11 -19.58
C VAL A 245 -6.63 -19.35 -18.47
N ALA A 246 -5.98 -19.13 -17.33
CA ALA A 246 -6.56 -18.40 -16.20
C ALA A 246 -6.90 -16.96 -16.57
N ALA A 247 -5.97 -16.24 -17.23
CA ALA A 247 -6.21 -14.89 -17.71
C ALA A 247 -7.35 -14.84 -18.73
N ALA A 248 -7.42 -15.79 -19.67
CA ALA A 248 -8.50 -15.87 -20.66
C ALA A 248 -9.88 -16.19 -20.05
N ALA A 249 -9.91 -16.86 -18.89
CA ALA A 249 -11.15 -17.13 -18.16
C ALA A 249 -11.67 -15.92 -17.37
N THR A 250 -10.90 -14.84 -17.28
CA THR A 250 -11.21 -13.66 -16.46
C THR A 250 -11.43 -12.41 -17.32
N THR A 251 -12.24 -11.47 -16.83
CA THR A 251 -12.48 -10.18 -17.53
C THR A 251 -11.47 -9.09 -17.15
N SER A 252 -10.60 -9.35 -16.18
CA SER A 252 -9.46 -8.51 -15.83
C SER A 252 -8.35 -9.39 -15.26
N TRP A 253 -7.09 -9.04 -15.53
CA TRP A 253 -5.93 -9.72 -14.93
C TRP A 253 -4.92 -8.67 -14.48
N THR A 254 -4.53 -8.73 -13.22
CA THR A 254 -3.49 -7.88 -12.63
C THR A 254 -2.58 -8.75 -11.81
N GLU A 255 -1.35 -8.93 -12.26
CA GLU A 255 -0.39 -9.77 -11.57
C GLU A 255 0.08 -9.12 -10.26
N LEU A 256 0.09 -9.89 -9.17
CA LEU A 256 0.55 -9.50 -7.84
C LEU A 256 1.93 -10.09 -7.58
N GLY A 257 2.93 -9.21 -7.53
CA GLY A 257 4.30 -9.52 -7.10
C GLY A 257 5.03 -10.57 -7.95
N GLU A 258 6.36 -10.58 -7.86
CA GLU A 258 7.10 -11.81 -8.13
C GLU A 258 7.09 -12.62 -6.84
N GLY A 259 6.50 -13.82 -6.87
CA GLY A 259 7.12 -14.87 -6.09
C GLY A 259 8.54 -15.04 -6.61
N THR A 260 9.51 -15.32 -5.75
CA THR A 260 10.87 -15.68 -6.17
C THR A 260 10.91 -16.88 -7.13
N ASP A 261 9.78 -17.57 -7.29
CA ASP A 261 9.54 -18.68 -8.20
C ASP A 261 8.70 -18.24 -9.43
N PRO A 262 9.27 -18.18 -10.64
CA PRO A 262 8.54 -17.86 -11.86
C PRO A 262 7.48 -18.92 -12.25
N ALA A 263 7.45 -20.07 -11.59
CA ALA A 263 6.40 -21.08 -11.74
C ALA A 263 5.11 -20.73 -10.98
N LEU A 264 5.17 -19.84 -9.99
CA LEU A 264 4.03 -19.38 -9.22
C LEU A 264 3.71 -17.94 -9.60
N ARG A 265 2.52 -17.71 -10.12
CA ARG A 265 2.02 -16.37 -10.41
C ARG A 265 0.68 -16.20 -9.73
N THR A 266 0.50 -15.07 -9.09
CA THR A 266 -0.73 -14.70 -8.40
C THR A 266 -1.27 -13.46 -9.09
N ALA A 267 -2.58 -13.34 -9.24
CA ALA A 267 -3.20 -12.15 -9.82
C ALA A 267 -4.52 -11.79 -9.15
N LEU A 268 -4.81 -10.49 -9.10
CA LEU A 268 -6.17 -10.00 -8.93
C LEU A 268 -6.89 -10.06 -10.27
N ALA A 269 -8.00 -10.77 -10.30
CA ALA A 269 -8.80 -10.95 -11.49
C ALA A 269 -10.29 -10.77 -11.22
N THR A 270 -11.07 -10.74 -12.29
CA THR A 270 -12.54 -10.69 -12.21
C THR A 270 -13.09 -11.90 -12.95
N LEU A 271 -13.83 -12.76 -12.26
CA LEU A 271 -14.46 -13.96 -12.80
C LEU A 271 -15.97 -13.88 -12.55
N GLY A 272 -16.77 -13.86 -13.60
CA GLY A 272 -18.24 -13.76 -13.48
C GLY A 272 -18.71 -12.51 -12.72
N GLY A 273 -18.02 -11.38 -12.88
CA GLY A 273 -18.31 -10.13 -12.18
C GLY A 273 -17.85 -10.07 -10.72
N ARG A 274 -17.16 -11.10 -10.21
CA ARG A 274 -16.61 -11.14 -8.85
C ARG A 274 -15.09 -11.04 -8.87
N ARG A 275 -14.52 -10.28 -7.94
CA ARG A 275 -13.06 -10.23 -7.75
C ARG A 275 -12.56 -11.53 -7.16
N VAL A 276 -11.46 -12.05 -7.70
CA VAL A 276 -10.82 -13.30 -7.27
C VAL A 276 -9.30 -13.11 -7.20
N VAL A 277 -8.65 -13.90 -6.37
CA VAL A 277 -7.20 -14.13 -6.43
C VAL A 277 -7.00 -15.39 -7.26
N ALA A 278 -6.31 -15.26 -8.39
CA ALA A 278 -6.06 -16.31 -9.38
C ALA A 278 -4.59 -16.73 -9.40
#